data_AF-A0A2N5KTM7-F1
#
_entry.id   AF-A0A2N5KTM7-F1
#
_cell.length_a   1.000
_cell.length_b   1.000
_cell.length_c   1.000
_cell.angle_alpha   90.00
_cell.angle_beta   90.00
_cell.angle_gamma   90.00
#
_symmetry.space_group_name_H-M   'P 1'
#
loop_
_entity.id
_entity.type
_entity.pdbx_description
1 polymer ?
#
loop_
_entity_poly.entity_id
_entity_poly.type
_entity_poly.pdbx_seq_one_letter_code
_entity_poly.pdbx_strand_id
1 'polypeptide(L)' 'MVEVDVGKLKELRQRRVLTLHELGERSGVSYNTVWRLENGKTGAQPRTIRKLAAVLGVEPEELVRVGGSDA' A
#
# COMPACT_ATOMS: atom_id res chain seq x y z
N MET A 1 -3.76 10.68 -8.74
CA MET A 1 -3.30 9.43 -8.10
C MET A 1 -2.27 9.83 -7.07
N VAL A 2 -2.27 9.22 -5.90
CA VAL A 2 -1.33 9.49 -4.81
C VAL A 2 -0.14 8.55 -4.94
N GLU A 3 1.06 9.08 -4.73
CA GLU A 3 2.28 8.28 -4.74
C GLU A 3 2.36 7.44 -3.46
N VAL A 4 2.61 6.14 -3.62
CA VAL A 4 2.68 5.19 -2.51
C VAL A 4 4.13 4.97 -2.11
N ASP A 5 4.39 4.94 -0.80
CA ASP A 5 5.66 4.42 -0.29
C ASP A 5 5.68 2.89 -0.46
N VAL A 6 6.33 2.46 -1.53
CA VAL A 6 6.44 1.06 -1.93
C VAL A 6 7.16 0.22 -0.86
N GLY A 7 8.21 0.77 -0.24
CA GLY A 7 9.01 0.06 0.76
C GLY A 7 8.20 -0.19 2.01
N LYS A 8 7.57 0.87 2.52
CA LYS A 8 6.72 0.83 3.71
C LYS A 8 5.49 -0.07 3.51
N LEU A 9 4.82 -0.01 2.35
CA LEU A 9 3.68 -0.89 2.03
C LEU A 9 4.08 -2.37 2.11
N LYS A 10 5.19 -2.73 1.46
CA LYS A 10 5.70 -4.11 1.43
C LYS A 10 6.12 -4.60 2.83
N GLU A 11 6.82 -3.75 3.57
CA GLU A 11 7.26 -4.03 4.94
C GLU A 11 6.08 -4.33 5.86
N LEU A 12 5.07 -3.46 5.89
CA LEU A 12 3.89 -3.63 6.73
C LEU A 12 3.11 -4.90 6.38
N ARG A 13 2.98 -5.22 5.08
CA ARG A 13 2.36 -6.46 4.63
C ARG A 13 3.11 -7.68 5.16
N GLN A 14 4.44 -7.69 5.03
CA GLN A 14 5.28 -8.80 5.48
C GLN A 14 5.27 -8.98 7.00
N ARG A 15 5.27 -7.88 7.78
CA ARG A 15 5.13 -7.92 9.25
C ARG A 15 3.84 -8.57 9.71
N ARG A 16 2.77 -8.47 8.91
CA ARG A 16 1.49 -9.14 9.15
C ARG A 16 1.39 -10.55 8.56
N VAL A 17 2.50 -11.06 7.99
CA VAL A 17 2.59 -12.39 7.36
C VAL A 17 1.52 -12.56 6.27
N LEU A 18 1.24 -11.50 5.52
CA LEU A 18 0.28 -11.53 4.42
C LEU A 18 0.99 -11.71 3.07
N THR A 19 0.46 -12.59 2.24
CA THR A 19 0.74 -12.58 0.80
C THR A 19 0.09 -11.37 0.12
N LEU A 20 0.48 -11.09 -1.13
CA LEU A 20 -0.18 -10.08 -1.96
C LEU A 20 -1.67 -10.40 -2.19
N HIS A 21 -2.00 -11.69 -2.33
CA HIS A 21 -3.38 -12.15 -2.53
C HIS A 21 -4.21 -11.88 -1.29
N GLU A 22 -3.71 -12.27 -0.11
CA GLU A 22 -4.43 -12.05 1.16
C GLU A 22 -4.59 -10.57 1.48
N LEU A 23 -3.59 -9.73 1.21
CA LEU A 23 -3.75 -8.27 1.37
C LEU A 23 -4.84 -7.75 0.42
N GLY A 24 -4.86 -8.21 -0.82
CA GLY A 24 -5.89 -7.84 -1.79
C GLY A 24 -7.29 -8.24 -1.35
N GLU A 25 -7.47 -9.50 -0.96
CA GLU A 25 -8.75 -10.02 -0.46
C GLU A 25 -9.24 -9.27 0.77
N ARG A 26 -8.40 -9.13 1.81
CA ARG A 26 -8.77 -8.47 3.06
C ARG A 26 -9.09 -6.99 2.89
N SER A 27 -8.43 -6.31 1.95
CA SER A 27 -8.65 -4.87 1.69
C SER A 27 -9.75 -4.61 0.66
N GLY A 28 -10.23 -5.64 -0.04
CA GLY A 28 -11.10 -5.48 -1.19
C GLY A 28 -10.46 -4.67 -2.31
N VAL A 29 -9.14 -4.85 -2.50
CA VAL A 29 -8.32 -4.28 -3.59
C VAL A 29 -7.82 -5.45 -4.43
N SER A 30 -7.91 -5.37 -5.76
CA SER A 30 -7.49 -6.51 -6.59
C SER A 30 -6.01 -6.86 -6.37
N TYR A 31 -5.68 -8.15 -6.40
CA TYR A 31 -4.30 -8.64 -6.36
C TYR A 31 -3.38 -7.87 -7.33
N ASN A 32 -3.83 -7.68 -8.58
CA ASN A 32 -3.07 -6.95 -9.60
C ASN A 32 -2.81 -5.50 -9.20
N THR A 33 -3.77 -4.83 -8.55
CA THR A 33 -3.55 -3.48 -8.02
C THR A 33 -2.50 -3.50 -6.92
N VAL A 34 -2.61 -4.39 -5.93
CA VAL A 34 -1.62 -4.50 -4.84
C VAL A 34 -0.23 -4.78 -5.39
N TRP A 35 -0.09 -5.72 -6.33
CA TRP A 35 1.17 -6.03 -7.00
C TRP A 35 1.74 -4.81 -7.73
N ARG A 36 0.93 -4.07 -8.49
CA ARG A 36 1.41 -2.86 -9.20
C ARG A 36 1.86 -1.78 -8.22
N LEU A 37 1.18 -1.62 -7.08
CA LEU A 37 1.58 -0.68 -6.03
C LEU A 37 2.92 -1.09 -5.41
N GLU A 38 3.08 -2.34 -4.98
CA GLU A 38 4.33 -2.85 -4.38
C GLU A 38 5.51 -2.95 -5.36
N ASN A 39 5.28 -2.77 -6.66
CA ASN A 39 6.32 -2.72 -7.68
C ASN A 39 6.49 -1.31 -8.27
N GLY A 40 5.86 -0.29 -7.68
CA GLY A 40 5.96 1.11 -8.14
C GLY A 40 5.44 1.33 -9.57
N LYS A 41 4.56 0.46 -10.08
CA LYS A 41 4.05 0.51 -11.46
C LYS A 41 2.84 1.44 -11.63
N THR A 42 2.28 1.93 -10.53
CA THR A 42 1.16 2.87 -10.52
C THR A 42 1.04 3.52 -9.14
N GLY A 43 0.43 4.71 -9.08
CA GLY A 43 0.00 5.29 -7.82
C GLY A 43 -1.29 4.66 -7.31
N ALA A 44 -1.78 5.09 -6.15
CA ALA A 44 -3.05 4.65 -5.59
C ALA A 44 -4.11 5.76 -5.63
N GLN A 45 -5.38 5.37 -5.69
CA GLN A 45 -6.46 6.29 -5.36
C GLN A 45 -6.52 6.45 -3.83
N PRO A 46 -6.93 7.61 -3.29
CA PRO A 46 -7.06 7.80 -1.84
C PRO A 46 -7.92 6.71 -1.16
N ARG A 47 -8.98 6.24 -1.82
CA ARG A 47 -9.80 5.12 -1.32
C ARG A 47 -9.02 3.80 -1.19
N THR A 48 -8.10 3.53 -2.12
CA THR A 48 -7.25 2.34 -2.11
C THR A 48 -6.26 2.41 -0.96
N ILE A 49 -5.66 3.59 -0.71
CA ILE A 49 -4.77 3.82 0.42
C ILE A 49 -5.49 3.52 1.73
N ARG A 50 -6.68 4.10 1.95
CA ARG A 50 -7.47 3.86 3.17
C ARG A 50 -7.82 2.38 3.37
N LYS A 51 -8.19 1.68 2.29
CA LYS A 51 -8.47 0.23 2.33
C LYS A 51 -7.26 -0.60 2.75
N LEU A 52 -6.09 -0.31 2.19
CA LEU A 52 -4.84 -1.01 2.53
C LEU A 52 -4.42 -0.67 3.97
N ALA A 53 -4.46 0.60 4.34
CA ALA A 53 -4.11 1.08 5.68
C ALA A 53 -4.96 0.42 6.78
N ALA A 54 -6.27 0.26 6.54
CA ALA A 54 -7.16 -0.42 7.48
C ALA A 54 -6.75 -1.88 7.77
N VAL A 55 -6.37 -2.64 6.75
CA VAL A 55 -5.88 -4.04 6.92
C VAL A 55 -4.50 -4.06 7.56
N LEU A 56 -3.66 -3.09 7.21
CA LEU A 56 -2.31 -2.96 7.73
C LEU A 56 -2.27 -2.32 9.12
N GLY A 57 -3.42 -1.86 9.64
CA GLY A 57 -3.58 -1.25 10.96
C GLY A 57 -2.63 -0.07 11.19
N VAL A 58 -2.54 0.81 10.19
CA VAL A 58 -1.75 2.05 10.20
C VAL A 58 -2.63 3.20 9.70
N GLU A 59 -2.20 4.43 9.93
CA GLU A 59 -2.87 5.58 9.33
C GLU A 59 -2.61 5.65 7.81
N PRO A 60 -3.56 6.13 6.97
CA PRO A 60 -3.38 6.19 5.52
C PRO A 60 -2.16 7.00 5.07
N GLU A 61 -1.79 8.04 5.82
CA GLU A 61 -0.63 8.87 5.56
C GLU A 61 0.71 8.13 5.72
N GLU A 62 0.75 7.04 6.48
CA GLU A 62 1.96 6.21 6.56
C GLU A 62 2.25 5.48 5.26
N LEU A 63 1.27 5.33 4.35
CA LEU A 63 1.45 4.62 3.08
C LEU A 63 1.78 5.55 1.91
N VAL A 64 1.82 6.87 2.12
CA VAL A 64 2.04 7.84 1.04
C VAL A 64 3.44 8.44 1.15
N ARG A 65 4.05 8.74 0.01
CA ARG A 65 5.23 9.61 0.02
C ARG A 65 4.79 11.04 0.24
N VAL A 66 5.19 11.61 1.37
CA VAL A 66 5.11 13.06 1.57
C VAL A 66 6.28 13.66 0.81
N GLY A 67 6.00 14.53 -0.16
CA GLY A 67 7.05 15.12 -1.00
C GLY A 67 8.09 15.86 -0.14
N GLY A 68 9.32 15.34 -0.10
CA GLY A 68 10.48 16.02 0.48
C GLY A 68 11.24 15.18 1.52
N SER A 69 12.16 14.35 1.04
CA SER A 69 13.39 13.77 1.63
C SER A 69 13.66 12.54 0.75
N ASP A 70 14.61 12.51 -0.19
CA ASP A 70 16.04 12.86 -0.13
C ASP A 70 16.47 13.36 -1.53
N ALA A 71 17.38 14.33 -1.70
CA ALA A 71 18.80 14.35 -1.31
C ALA A 71 19.64 13.25 -1.98
#